data_AF-A0A366KUP4-F1
#
_entry.id   AF-A0A366KUP4-F1
#
_cell.length_a   1.000
_cell.length_b   1.000
_cell.length_c   1.000
_cell.angle_alpha   90.00
_cell.angle_beta   90.00
_cell.angle_gamma   90.00
#
_symmetry.space_group_name_H-M   'P 1'
#
loop_
_entity.id
_entity.type
_entity.pdbx_description
1 polymer ?
#
loop_
_entity_poly.entity_id
_entity_poly.type
_entity_poly.pdbx_seq_one_letter_code
_entity_poly.pdbx_strand_id
1 'polypeptide(L)'
;MKKSLLFLSSALLLSGCISFAQKNEQTFTITSDNYADSIDFSKPITEGELLTIARTSKNEKVKTLAVQNLTDESNLFHIAAFDKDTVIVKIAVGKMSDQSNLFHIASFNQNIATRKIAVGKMTDESNLFHIASFDKDAELRKLAVVKMNDQANLFHIASFDKDAATRKLAVSKMDDQANLFHVACFDKDVATRKQAVSKMNDQANLNHIISFEKESEIRELALNQLSRN
;
A
#
# COMPACT_ATOMS: atom_id res chain seq x y z
N MET A 1 -58.97 56.55 -13.68
CA MET A 1 -59.07 55.35 -12.83
C MET A 1 -57.66 54.95 -12.36
N LYS A 2 -57.46 54.92 -11.03
CA LYS A 2 -56.41 54.24 -10.19
C LYS A 2 -54.99 54.14 -10.81
N LYS A 3 -53.93 54.84 -10.36
CA LYS A 3 -53.22 54.88 -9.05
C LYS A 3 -53.10 53.54 -8.32
N SER A 4 -51.90 52.95 -8.28
CA SER A 4 -51.13 52.54 -7.06
C SER A 4 -49.96 51.60 -7.44
N LEU A 5 -48.70 52.01 -7.18
CA LEU A 5 -47.77 51.51 -6.13
C LEU A 5 -47.28 50.06 -6.35
N LEU A 6 -46.01 49.81 -6.71
CA LEU A 6 -44.80 49.78 -5.84
C LEU A 6 -44.85 48.65 -4.78
N PHE A 7 -43.98 47.64 -4.87
CA PHE A 7 -42.67 47.62 -4.18
C PHE A 7 -41.97 46.23 -4.19
N LEU A 8 -40.64 46.29 -4.39
CA LEU A 8 -39.53 45.56 -3.72
C LEU A 8 -39.52 44.00 -3.74
N SER A 9 -38.40 43.30 -3.91
CA SER A 9 -37.00 43.63 -3.61
C SER A 9 -35.99 42.67 -4.32
N SER A 10 -34.80 43.22 -4.64
CA SER A 10 -33.42 42.68 -4.45
C SER A 10 -33.06 41.23 -4.88
N ALA A 11 -31.90 40.87 -5.45
CA ALA A 11 -30.66 41.57 -5.80
C ALA A 11 -29.74 40.65 -6.67
N LEU A 12 -28.82 41.30 -7.40
CA LEU A 12 -27.51 40.89 -7.98
C LEU A 12 -26.81 39.65 -7.38
N LEU A 13 -25.86 38.91 -7.99
CA LEU A 13 -25.21 38.80 -9.31
C LEU A 13 -24.27 37.57 -9.24
N LEU A 14 -23.94 36.98 -10.41
CA LEU A 14 -22.71 36.25 -10.78
C LEU A 14 -22.29 34.96 -10.03
N SER A 15 -22.47 33.81 -10.69
CA SER A 15 -21.41 32.79 -10.90
C SER A 15 -21.93 31.67 -11.80
N GLY A 16 -21.53 31.66 -13.06
CA GLY A 16 -21.95 30.68 -14.07
C GLY A 16 -20.78 29.87 -14.59
N CYS A 17 -20.42 28.84 -13.82
CA CYS A 17 -19.85 27.55 -14.21
C CYS A 17 -18.90 27.46 -15.42
N ILE A 18 -17.63 27.22 -15.11
CA ILE A 18 -16.63 26.59 -15.97
C ILE A 18 -17.18 25.23 -16.44
N SER A 19 -17.34 25.07 -17.75
CA SER A 19 -17.79 23.81 -18.37
C SER A 19 -16.71 22.73 -18.21
N PHE A 20 -17.00 21.70 -17.40
CA PHE A 20 -16.20 20.49 -17.32
C PHE A 20 -16.38 19.64 -18.59
N ALA A 21 -15.25 19.09 -19.03
CA ALA A 21 -15.08 18.32 -20.26
C ALA A 21 -16.03 17.12 -20.38
N GLN A 22 -16.64 17.00 -21.56
CA GLN A 22 -17.35 15.83 -22.05
C GLN A 22 -16.33 14.67 -22.20
N LYS A 23 -16.41 13.66 -21.33
CA LYS A 23 -15.67 12.41 -21.50
C LYS A 23 -16.33 11.63 -22.64
N ASN A 24 -15.54 11.30 -23.65
CA ASN A 24 -15.93 10.50 -24.80
C ASN A 24 -16.24 9.07 -24.33
N GLU A 25 -17.52 8.73 -24.13
CA GLU A 25 -17.98 7.35 -23.94
C GLU A 25 -17.98 6.64 -25.30
N GLN A 26 -16.82 6.13 -25.72
CA GLN A 26 -16.82 5.09 -26.75
C GLN A 26 -17.37 3.82 -26.12
N THR A 27 -18.60 3.45 -26.49
CA THR A 27 -19.19 2.17 -26.14
C THR A 27 -18.34 1.05 -26.73
N PHE A 28 -17.69 0.28 -25.86
CA PHE A 28 -16.81 -0.81 -26.25
C PHE A 28 -17.62 -2.11 -26.27
N THR A 29 -17.72 -2.77 -27.42
CA THR A 29 -18.47 -4.03 -27.58
C THR A 29 -17.53 -5.10 -28.13
N ILE A 30 -17.43 -6.25 -27.46
CA ILE A 30 -16.82 -7.46 -28.05
C ILE A 30 -17.96 -8.44 -28.28
N THR A 31 -18.18 -8.85 -29.52
CA THR A 31 -19.25 -9.78 -29.91
C THR A 31 -18.70 -11.14 -30.29
N SER A 32 -19.38 -12.21 -29.88
CA SER A 32 -19.11 -13.59 -30.30
C SER A 32 -20.38 -14.43 -30.21
N ASP A 33 -20.43 -15.54 -30.94
CA ASP A 33 -21.60 -16.45 -30.94
C ASP A 33 -21.81 -17.15 -29.59
N ASN A 34 -20.76 -17.28 -28.78
CA ASN A 34 -20.87 -17.73 -27.38
C ASN A 34 -21.11 -16.52 -26.46
N TYR A 35 -22.21 -16.52 -25.70
CA TYR A 35 -22.53 -15.42 -24.76
C TYR A 35 -21.37 -15.07 -23.82
N ALA A 36 -20.66 -16.10 -23.30
CA ALA A 36 -19.51 -15.93 -22.41
C ALA A 36 -18.28 -15.28 -23.06
N ASP A 37 -18.19 -15.22 -24.39
CA ASP A 37 -17.07 -14.62 -25.12
C ASP A 37 -17.44 -13.23 -25.67
N SER A 38 -18.55 -12.65 -25.19
CA SER A 38 -19.02 -11.32 -25.56
C SER A 38 -19.29 -10.44 -24.34
N ILE A 39 -19.11 -9.12 -24.49
CA ILE A 39 -19.51 -8.13 -23.49
C ILE A 39 -20.05 -6.89 -24.22
N ASP A 40 -21.25 -6.46 -23.84
CA ASP A 40 -21.95 -5.33 -24.45
C ASP A 40 -22.29 -4.28 -23.39
N PHE A 41 -21.40 -3.29 -23.25
CA PHE A 41 -21.58 -2.19 -22.32
C PHE A 41 -22.62 -1.15 -22.80
N SER A 42 -23.26 -1.33 -23.97
CA SER A 42 -24.39 -0.49 -24.38
C SER A 42 -25.66 -0.76 -23.58
N LYS A 43 -25.69 -1.87 -22.82
CA LYS A 43 -26.78 -2.26 -21.92
C LYS A 43 -26.25 -2.37 -20.49
N PRO A 44 -27.11 -2.17 -19.46
CA PRO A 44 -26.73 -2.48 -18.10
C PRO A 44 -26.32 -3.94 -17.97
N ILE A 45 -25.12 -4.19 -17.46
CA ILE A 45 -24.60 -5.53 -17.16
C ILE A 45 -24.59 -5.70 -15.65
N THR A 46 -25.13 -6.81 -15.16
CA THR A 46 -25.18 -7.11 -13.73
C THR A 46 -23.85 -7.67 -13.22
N GLU A 47 -23.59 -7.56 -11.90
CA GLU A 47 -22.46 -8.23 -11.23
C GLU A 47 -22.43 -9.74 -11.49
N GLY A 48 -23.59 -10.40 -11.50
CA GLY A 48 -23.70 -11.83 -11.77
C GLY A 48 -23.29 -12.21 -13.20
N GLU A 49 -23.64 -11.37 -14.18
CA GLU A 49 -23.22 -11.57 -15.58
C GLU A 49 -21.72 -11.34 -15.75
N LEU A 50 -21.19 -10.26 -15.16
CA LEU A 50 -19.74 -9.99 -15.15
C LEU A 50 -18.97 -11.15 -14.50
N LEU A 51 -19.44 -11.68 -13.36
CA LEU A 51 -18.81 -12.81 -12.70
C LEU A 51 -18.87 -14.08 -13.55
N THR A 52 -20.00 -14.32 -14.22
CA THR A 52 -20.15 -15.48 -15.12
C THR A 52 -19.17 -15.39 -16.28
N ILE A 53 -19.07 -14.23 -16.92
CA ILE A 53 -18.12 -13.98 -18.01
C ILE A 53 -16.68 -14.15 -17.49
N ALA A 54 -16.34 -13.54 -16.35
CA ALA A 54 -15.02 -13.64 -15.74
C ALA A 54 -14.59 -15.10 -15.47
N ARG A 55 -15.53 -15.98 -15.12
CA ARG A 55 -15.24 -17.39 -14.80
C ARG A 55 -15.23 -18.31 -16.02
N THR A 56 -16.05 -18.01 -17.04
CA THR A 56 -16.34 -18.98 -18.12
C THR A 56 -15.82 -18.56 -19.50
N SER A 57 -15.54 -17.27 -19.71
CA SER A 57 -15.02 -16.77 -20.99
C SER A 57 -13.70 -17.43 -21.35
N LYS A 58 -13.58 -17.85 -22.61
CA LYS A 58 -12.31 -18.31 -23.22
C LYS A 58 -11.57 -17.15 -23.89
N ASN A 59 -12.26 -16.04 -24.14
CA ASN A 59 -11.64 -14.84 -24.67
C ASN A 59 -10.99 -14.02 -23.54
N GLU A 60 -9.66 -14.02 -23.49
CA GLU A 60 -8.87 -13.32 -22.46
C GLU A 60 -9.22 -11.83 -22.32
N LYS A 61 -9.50 -11.14 -23.45
CA LYS A 61 -9.87 -9.72 -23.42
C LYS A 61 -11.22 -9.50 -22.75
N VAL A 62 -12.19 -10.34 -23.09
CA VAL A 62 -13.55 -10.28 -22.52
C VAL A 62 -13.53 -10.64 -21.04
N LYS A 63 -12.79 -11.68 -20.67
CA LYS A 63 -12.54 -12.04 -19.27
C LYS A 63 -11.93 -10.86 -18.49
N THR A 64 -10.88 -10.26 -19.03
CA THR A 64 -10.19 -9.10 -18.42
C THR A 64 -11.16 -7.94 -18.21
N LEU A 65 -11.95 -7.59 -19.23
CA LEU A 65 -12.93 -6.51 -19.15
C LEU A 65 -14.01 -6.78 -18.11
N ALA A 66 -14.48 -8.02 -18.02
CA ALA A 66 -15.47 -8.40 -17.02
C ALA A 66 -14.91 -8.16 -15.60
N VAL A 67 -13.70 -8.63 -15.32
CA VAL A 67 -13.05 -8.43 -14.01
C VAL A 67 -12.73 -6.96 -13.74
N GLN A 68 -12.36 -6.19 -14.76
CA GLN A 68 -12.16 -4.74 -14.64
C GLN A 68 -13.44 -3.99 -14.26
N ASN A 69 -14.61 -4.51 -14.60
CA ASN A 69 -15.91 -3.90 -14.31
C ASN A 69 -16.60 -4.48 -13.07
N LEU A 70 -16.13 -5.59 -12.50
CA LEU A 70 -16.61 -6.07 -11.20
C LEU A 70 -16.36 -5.02 -10.11
N THR A 71 -17.31 -4.87 -9.20
CA THR A 71 -17.24 -3.95 -8.05
C THR A 71 -17.53 -4.64 -6.73
N ASP A 72 -18.20 -5.78 -6.75
CA ASP A 72 -18.45 -6.57 -5.55
C ASP A 72 -17.14 -7.15 -4.98
N GLU A 73 -16.84 -6.81 -3.72
CA GLU A 73 -15.61 -7.21 -3.03
C GLU A 73 -15.51 -8.73 -2.83
N SER A 74 -16.64 -9.42 -2.62
CA SER A 74 -16.66 -10.88 -2.44
C SER A 74 -16.30 -11.59 -3.75
N ASN A 75 -16.84 -11.12 -4.87
CA ASN A 75 -16.50 -11.60 -6.21
C ASN A 75 -15.03 -11.35 -6.55
N LEU A 76 -14.52 -10.15 -6.28
CA LEU A 76 -13.11 -9.81 -6.49
C LEU A 76 -12.18 -10.67 -5.64
N PHE A 77 -12.51 -10.87 -4.36
CA PHE A 77 -11.74 -11.75 -3.47
C PHE A 77 -11.76 -13.20 -3.96
N HIS A 78 -12.92 -13.73 -4.35
CA HIS A 78 -13.02 -15.10 -4.86
C HIS A 78 -12.14 -15.31 -6.09
N ILE A 79 -12.14 -14.36 -7.04
CA ILE A 79 -11.24 -14.41 -8.21
C ILE A 79 -9.77 -14.35 -7.77
N ALA A 80 -9.42 -13.40 -6.90
CA ALA A 80 -8.06 -13.23 -6.41
C ALA A 80 -7.51 -14.46 -5.66
N ALA A 81 -8.37 -15.17 -4.94
CA ALA A 81 -7.99 -16.33 -4.13
C ALA A 81 -7.92 -17.63 -4.94
N PHE A 82 -8.76 -17.80 -5.96
CA PHE A 82 -8.99 -19.11 -6.59
C PHE A 82 -8.78 -19.17 -8.10
N ASP A 83 -8.67 -18.05 -8.82
CA ASP A 83 -8.41 -18.09 -10.26
C ASP A 83 -6.96 -18.54 -10.55
N LYS A 84 -6.78 -19.30 -11.63
CA LYS A 84 -5.48 -19.82 -12.06
C LYS A 84 -4.73 -18.83 -12.96
N ASP A 85 -5.45 -17.95 -13.62
CA ASP A 85 -4.85 -16.93 -14.49
C ASP A 85 -4.30 -15.79 -13.64
N THR A 86 -2.96 -15.73 -13.58
CA THR A 86 -2.26 -14.73 -12.77
C THR A 86 -2.53 -13.29 -13.22
N VAL A 87 -2.87 -13.05 -14.49
CA VAL A 87 -3.22 -11.71 -14.98
C VAL A 87 -4.56 -11.29 -14.38
N ILE A 88 -5.54 -12.19 -14.44
CA ILE A 88 -6.88 -11.98 -13.87
C ILE A 88 -6.83 -11.79 -12.35
N VAL A 89 -6.05 -12.63 -11.65
CA VAL A 89 -5.83 -12.50 -10.20
C VAL A 89 -5.25 -11.12 -9.86
N LYS A 90 -4.24 -10.65 -10.59
CA LYS A 90 -3.62 -9.33 -10.31
C LYS A 90 -4.61 -8.17 -10.54
N ILE A 91 -5.45 -8.26 -11.57
CA ILE A 91 -6.50 -7.25 -11.82
C ILE A 91 -7.49 -7.23 -10.67
N ALA A 92 -7.96 -8.39 -10.23
CA ALA A 92 -8.91 -8.51 -9.12
C ALA A 92 -8.32 -7.90 -7.83
N VAL A 93 -7.10 -8.29 -7.44
CA VAL A 93 -6.42 -7.71 -6.27
C VAL A 93 -6.20 -6.21 -6.41
N GLY A 94 -5.88 -5.74 -7.62
CA GLY A 94 -5.75 -4.31 -7.90
C GLY A 94 -7.02 -3.50 -7.58
N LYS A 95 -8.19 -4.12 -7.70
CA LYS A 95 -9.50 -3.49 -7.46
C LYS A 95 -10.01 -3.64 -6.03
N MET A 96 -9.57 -4.68 -5.30
CA MET A 96 -9.98 -4.91 -3.90
C MET A 96 -9.67 -3.72 -3.00
N SER A 97 -10.50 -3.49 -1.99
CA SER A 97 -10.28 -2.48 -0.95
C SER A 97 -10.45 -3.01 0.48
N ASP A 98 -11.12 -4.16 0.64
CA ASP A 98 -11.28 -4.79 1.94
C ASP A 98 -9.93 -5.25 2.55
N GLN A 99 -9.61 -4.74 3.74
CA GLN A 99 -8.30 -4.95 4.36
C GLN A 99 -8.09 -6.39 4.85
N SER A 100 -9.16 -7.08 5.28
CA SER A 100 -9.07 -8.47 5.72
C SER A 100 -8.77 -9.40 4.54
N ASN A 101 -9.47 -9.19 3.42
CA ASN A 101 -9.25 -9.93 2.18
C ASN A 101 -7.88 -9.62 1.57
N LEU A 102 -7.42 -8.36 1.58
CA LEU A 102 -6.06 -8.02 1.15
C LEU A 102 -5.00 -8.72 2.01
N PHE A 103 -5.19 -8.75 3.33
CA PHE A 103 -4.30 -9.49 4.23
C PHE A 103 -4.30 -11.00 3.96
N HIS A 104 -5.47 -11.59 3.66
CA HIS A 104 -5.57 -12.99 3.27
C HIS A 104 -4.75 -13.27 1.99
N ILE A 105 -4.91 -12.45 0.94
CA ILE A 105 -4.16 -12.61 -0.30
C ILE A 105 -2.65 -12.42 -0.06
N ALA A 106 -2.26 -11.39 0.70
CA ALA A 106 -0.86 -11.15 1.07
C ALA A 106 -0.25 -12.35 1.81
N SER A 107 -1.00 -12.98 2.71
CA SER A 107 -0.51 -14.08 3.55
C SER A 107 -0.44 -15.41 2.80
N PHE A 108 -1.44 -15.73 1.97
CA PHE A 108 -1.65 -17.10 1.51
C PHE A 108 -1.52 -17.33 0.00
N ASN A 109 -1.57 -16.28 -0.83
CA ASN A 109 -1.49 -16.48 -2.28
C ASN A 109 -0.11 -17.05 -2.67
N GLN A 110 -0.08 -18.02 -3.58
CA GLN A 110 1.19 -18.67 -3.98
C GLN A 110 2.06 -17.78 -4.86
N ASN A 111 1.47 -16.83 -5.59
CA ASN A 111 2.19 -15.96 -6.49
C ASN A 111 2.73 -14.72 -5.77
N ILE A 112 4.05 -14.62 -5.65
CA ILE A 112 4.72 -13.52 -4.95
C ILE A 112 4.37 -12.13 -5.50
N ALA A 113 4.16 -12.00 -6.82
CA ALA A 113 3.78 -10.72 -7.41
C ALA A 113 2.36 -10.31 -7.01
N THR A 114 1.43 -11.26 -6.91
CA THR A 114 0.08 -11.01 -6.38
C THR A 114 0.13 -10.57 -4.92
N ARG A 115 0.91 -11.29 -4.09
CA ARG A 115 1.09 -10.93 -2.67
C ARG A 115 1.65 -9.50 -2.52
N LYS A 116 2.62 -9.11 -3.36
CA LYS A 116 3.19 -7.74 -3.38
C LYS A 116 2.13 -6.68 -3.69
N ILE A 117 1.23 -6.92 -4.63
CA ILE A 117 0.13 -5.99 -4.94
C ILE A 117 -0.79 -5.85 -3.72
N ALA A 118 -1.13 -6.97 -3.06
CA ALA A 118 -1.98 -6.96 -1.87
C ALA A 118 -1.33 -6.16 -0.73
N VAL A 119 -0.07 -6.44 -0.38
CA VAL A 119 0.68 -5.67 0.64
C VAL A 119 0.77 -4.19 0.26
N GLY A 120 0.99 -3.88 -1.02
CA GLY A 120 1.02 -2.49 -1.50
C GLY A 120 -0.27 -1.71 -1.20
N LYS A 121 -1.42 -2.40 -1.19
CA LYS A 121 -2.74 -1.82 -0.93
C LYS A 121 -3.18 -1.89 0.53
N MET A 122 -2.51 -2.65 1.38
CA MET A 122 -2.83 -2.73 2.81
C MET A 122 -2.55 -1.39 3.51
N THR A 123 -3.36 -1.05 4.50
CA THR A 123 -3.19 0.12 5.38
C THR A 123 -3.38 -0.21 6.85
N ASP A 124 -3.87 -1.41 7.17
CA ASP A 124 -3.97 -1.86 8.56
C ASP A 124 -2.58 -2.15 9.15
N GLU A 125 -2.21 -1.39 10.17
CA GLU A 125 -0.88 -1.40 10.78
C GLU A 125 -0.54 -2.74 11.44
N SER A 126 -1.52 -3.39 12.05
CA SER A 126 -1.36 -4.69 12.71
C SER A 126 -1.07 -5.81 11.70
N ASN A 127 -1.81 -5.83 10.60
CA ASN A 127 -1.60 -6.78 9.51
C ASN A 127 -0.29 -6.51 8.76
N LEU A 128 0.09 -5.25 8.57
CA LEU A 128 1.40 -4.89 8.02
C LEU A 128 2.53 -5.39 8.93
N PHE A 129 2.41 -5.18 10.24
CA PHE A 129 3.37 -5.72 11.22
C PHE A 129 3.45 -7.25 11.19
N HIS A 130 2.32 -7.94 11.03
CA HIS A 130 2.29 -9.39 10.87
C HIS A 130 3.11 -9.86 9.66
N ILE A 131 2.87 -9.26 8.48
CA ILE A 131 3.65 -9.58 7.28
C ILE A 131 5.13 -9.24 7.50
N ALA A 132 5.43 -8.05 8.03
CA ALA A 132 6.78 -7.59 8.31
C ALA A 132 7.55 -8.48 9.29
N SER A 133 6.87 -9.16 10.21
CA SER A 133 7.52 -10.00 11.23
C SER A 133 7.68 -11.45 10.80
N PHE A 134 6.70 -11.99 10.07
CA PHE A 134 6.56 -13.44 9.92
C PHE A 134 6.69 -13.95 8.48
N ASP A 135 6.64 -13.09 7.46
CA ASP A 135 6.75 -13.57 6.08
C ASP A 135 8.11 -14.22 5.81
N LYS A 136 8.10 -15.35 5.09
CA LYS A 136 9.33 -16.02 4.68
C LYS A 136 10.15 -15.17 3.70
N ASP A 137 9.48 -14.39 2.86
CA ASP A 137 10.09 -13.59 1.79
C ASP A 137 10.54 -12.22 2.32
N ALA A 138 11.85 -11.94 2.25
CA ALA A 138 12.41 -10.70 2.78
C ALA A 138 11.92 -9.45 2.04
N GLU A 139 11.60 -9.55 0.74
CA GLU A 139 11.13 -8.41 -0.03
C GLU A 139 9.69 -8.05 0.32
N LEU A 140 8.85 -9.03 0.70
CA LEU A 140 7.55 -8.72 1.30
C LEU A 140 7.66 -8.11 2.68
N ARG A 141 8.56 -8.62 3.54
CA ARG A 141 8.79 -8.00 4.85
C ARG A 141 9.20 -6.54 4.70
N LYS A 142 10.16 -6.25 3.82
CA LYS A 142 10.57 -4.86 3.49
C LYS A 142 9.41 -4.02 2.98
N LEU A 143 8.61 -4.54 2.04
CA LEU A 143 7.47 -3.81 1.49
C LEU A 143 6.44 -3.44 2.59
N ALA A 144 6.20 -4.34 3.54
CA ALA A 144 5.35 -4.05 4.69
C ALA A 144 5.99 -2.98 5.61
N VAL A 145 7.29 -3.10 5.92
CA VAL A 145 8.03 -2.11 6.73
C VAL A 145 7.98 -0.71 6.14
N VAL A 146 8.08 -0.57 4.81
CA VAL A 146 7.96 0.75 4.14
C VAL A 146 6.67 1.46 4.53
N LYS A 147 5.58 0.71 4.69
CA LYS A 147 4.23 1.22 4.94
C LYS A 147 3.90 1.42 6.43
N MET A 148 4.67 0.83 7.33
CA MET A 148 4.49 0.98 8.78
C MET A 148 4.95 2.35 9.27
N ASN A 149 4.39 2.83 10.39
CA ASN A 149 4.79 4.05 11.08
C ASN A 149 4.83 3.88 12.61
N ASP A 150 4.22 2.83 13.16
CA ASP A 150 4.25 2.56 14.59
C ASP A 150 5.69 2.30 15.08
N GLN A 151 6.15 3.13 16.00
CA GLN A 151 7.55 3.15 16.44
C GLN A 151 7.94 1.91 17.25
N ALA A 152 6.99 1.33 18.01
CA ALA A 152 7.25 0.11 18.77
C ALA A 152 7.39 -1.11 17.83
N ASN A 153 6.53 -1.20 16.82
CA ASN A 153 6.61 -2.24 15.80
C ASN A 153 7.85 -2.08 14.92
N LEU A 154 8.22 -0.85 14.53
CA LEU A 154 9.47 -0.60 13.81
C LEU A 154 10.70 -1.00 14.64
N PHE A 155 10.72 -0.69 15.94
CA PHE A 155 11.78 -1.14 16.83
C PHE A 155 11.84 -2.66 16.96
N HIS A 156 10.69 -3.33 17.02
CA HIS A 156 10.63 -4.79 17.01
C HIS A 156 11.29 -5.36 15.75
N ILE A 157 10.92 -4.87 14.57
CA ILE A 157 11.54 -5.32 13.31
C ILE A 157 13.04 -5.02 13.31
N ALA A 158 13.44 -3.80 13.70
CA ALA A 158 14.84 -3.38 13.78
C ALA A 158 15.69 -4.21 14.73
N SER A 159 15.08 -4.84 15.74
CA SER A 159 15.78 -5.65 16.74
C SER A 159 15.83 -7.13 16.39
N PHE A 160 14.80 -7.64 15.71
CA PHE A 160 14.57 -9.09 15.62
C PHE A 160 14.51 -9.65 14.19
N ASP A 161 14.39 -8.84 13.13
CA ASP A 161 14.35 -9.42 11.76
C ASP A 161 15.67 -10.14 11.43
N LYS A 162 15.56 -11.33 10.85
CA LYS A 162 16.72 -12.13 10.45
C LYS A 162 17.58 -11.46 9.37
N ASP A 163 16.98 -10.66 8.49
CA ASP A 163 17.63 -9.96 7.38
C ASP A 163 18.12 -8.58 7.81
N ALA A 164 19.42 -8.32 7.67
CA ALA A 164 20.02 -7.05 8.07
C ALA A 164 19.48 -5.87 7.25
N ALA A 165 19.16 -6.06 5.96
CA ALA A 165 18.60 -4.99 5.15
C ALA A 165 17.18 -4.61 5.59
N THR A 166 16.36 -5.58 6.03
CA THR A 166 15.06 -5.28 6.67
C THR A 166 15.21 -4.56 8.01
N ARG A 167 16.13 -5.00 8.89
CA ARG A 167 16.39 -4.29 10.16
C ARG A 167 16.82 -2.85 9.91
N LYS A 168 17.79 -2.66 9.00
CA LYS A 168 18.26 -1.34 8.56
C LYS A 168 17.12 -0.50 7.99
N LEU A 169 16.22 -1.05 7.17
CA LEU A 169 15.07 -0.31 6.67
C LEU A 169 14.16 0.17 7.82
N ALA A 170 13.89 -0.67 8.82
CA ALA A 170 13.10 -0.28 9.98
C ALA A 170 13.78 0.86 10.77
N VAL A 171 15.09 0.77 11.02
CA VAL A 171 15.88 1.84 11.66
C VAL A 171 15.77 3.18 10.93
N SER A 172 15.66 3.17 9.60
CA SER A 172 15.57 4.43 8.83
C SER A 172 14.31 5.23 9.17
N LYS A 173 13.26 4.53 9.62
CA LYS A 173 11.94 5.07 9.97
C LYS A 173 11.73 5.24 11.49
N MET A 174 12.71 4.88 12.31
CA MET A 174 12.65 5.05 13.77
C MET A 174 13.13 6.44 14.17
N ASP A 175 12.46 7.11 15.10
CA ASP A 175 12.89 8.42 15.60
C ASP A 175 13.06 8.46 17.13
N ASP A 176 12.62 7.42 17.84
CA ASP A 176 12.83 7.28 19.28
C ASP A 176 14.33 7.10 19.63
N GLN A 177 14.88 8.04 20.40
CA GLN A 177 16.31 8.09 20.70
C GLN A 177 16.80 6.92 21.57
N ALA A 178 15.97 6.42 22.48
CA ALA A 178 16.33 5.29 23.34
C ALA A 178 16.40 3.99 22.53
N ASN A 179 15.45 3.77 21.62
CA ASN A 179 15.42 2.63 20.73
C ASN A 179 16.54 2.69 19.67
N LEU A 180 16.84 3.88 19.14
CA LEU A 180 18.01 4.07 18.25
C LEU A 180 19.32 3.74 18.98
N PHE A 181 19.49 4.20 20.22
CA PHE A 181 20.65 3.85 21.04
C PHE A 181 20.73 2.34 21.31
N HIS A 182 19.60 1.68 21.58
CA HIS A 182 19.57 0.23 21.74
C HIS A 182 20.09 -0.49 20.49
N VAL A 183 19.59 -0.15 19.31
CA VAL A 183 20.06 -0.75 18.05
C VAL A 183 21.54 -0.44 17.81
N ALA A 184 21.98 0.79 18.10
CA ALA A 184 23.38 1.21 17.96
C ALA A 184 24.34 0.46 18.90
N CYS A 185 23.87 -0.08 20.02
CA CYS A 185 24.70 -0.86 20.95
C CYS A 185 24.69 -2.36 20.65
N PHE A 186 23.56 -2.89 20.17
CA PHE A 186 23.31 -4.34 20.22
C PHE A 186 23.11 -5.01 18.85
N ASP A 187 22.88 -4.28 17.75
CA ASP A 187 22.73 -4.95 16.45
C ASP A 187 24.04 -5.61 16.01
N LYS A 188 23.97 -6.85 15.54
CA LYS A 188 25.12 -7.60 15.03
C LYS A 188 25.72 -7.02 13.75
N ASP A 189 24.92 -6.33 12.93
CA ASP A 189 25.33 -5.75 11.65
C ASP A 189 25.85 -4.32 11.83
N VAL A 190 27.10 -4.10 11.41
CA VAL A 190 27.79 -2.81 11.53
C VAL A 190 27.05 -1.71 10.75
N ALA A 191 26.50 -2.00 9.57
CA ALA A 191 25.81 -1.00 8.76
C ALA A 191 24.47 -0.57 9.40
N THR A 192 23.78 -1.50 10.07
CA THR A 192 22.58 -1.17 10.88
C THR A 192 22.95 -0.31 12.08
N ARG A 193 24.00 -0.65 12.85
CA ARG A 193 24.47 0.17 13.97
C ARG A 193 24.87 1.58 13.52
N LYS A 194 25.65 1.70 12.43
CA LYS A 194 26.00 3.00 11.82
C LYS A 194 24.77 3.83 11.48
N GLN A 195 23.73 3.20 10.92
CA GLN A 195 22.52 3.93 10.58
C GLN A 195 21.78 4.43 11.83
N ALA A 196 21.72 3.63 12.90
CA ALA A 196 21.13 4.06 14.15
C ALA A 196 21.89 5.27 14.74
N VAL A 197 23.22 5.20 14.82
CA VAL A 197 24.07 6.32 15.28
C VAL A 197 23.89 7.57 14.42
N SER A 198 23.71 7.42 13.10
CA SER A 198 23.51 8.58 12.21
C SER A 198 22.25 9.39 12.50
N LYS A 199 21.28 8.81 13.23
CA LYS A 199 20.01 9.43 13.62
C LYS A 199 19.96 9.81 15.11
N MET A 200 21.02 9.53 15.87
CA MET A 200 21.10 9.86 17.29
C MET A 200 21.49 11.32 17.50
N ASN A 201 20.84 11.98 18.47
CA ASN A 201 21.16 13.35 18.90
C ASN A 201 21.30 13.52 20.42
N ASP A 202 21.11 12.45 21.20
CA ASP A 202 21.34 12.49 22.65
C ASP A 202 22.84 12.44 22.99
N GLN A 203 23.33 13.49 23.64
CA GLN A 203 24.73 13.67 24.00
C GLN A 203 25.28 12.55 24.90
N ALA A 204 24.49 12.09 25.88
CA ALA A 204 24.93 11.07 26.83
C ALA A 204 25.09 9.72 26.14
N ASN A 205 24.13 9.35 25.30
CA ASN A 205 24.17 8.12 24.51
C ASN A 205 25.27 8.15 23.45
N LEU A 206 25.51 9.29 22.78
CA LEU A 206 26.63 9.42 21.84
C LEU A 206 27.99 9.27 22.55
N ASN A 207 28.17 9.89 23.73
CA ASN A 207 29.37 9.70 24.55
C ASN A 207 29.56 8.23 25.00
N HIS A 208 28.46 7.53 25.29
CA HIS A 208 28.51 6.10 25.58
C HIS A 208 29.04 5.32 24.37
N ILE A 209 28.52 5.55 23.17
CA ILE A 209 29.01 4.89 21.94
C ILE A 209 30.50 5.18 21.74
N ILE A 210 30.94 6.43 21.88
CA ILE A 210 32.37 6.81 21.75
C ILE A 210 33.26 6.02 22.72
N SER A 211 32.78 5.77 23.94
CA SER A 211 33.56 5.13 25.00
C SER A 211 33.64 3.60 24.87
N PHE A 212 32.59 2.95 24.35
CA PHE A 212 32.44 1.50 24.44
C PHE A 212 32.34 0.77 23.09
N GLU A 213 32.04 1.46 21.99
CA GLU A 213 31.94 0.83 20.68
C GLU A 213 33.31 0.37 20.17
N LYS A 214 33.34 -0.82 19.60
CA LYS A 214 34.55 -1.53 19.15
C LYS A 214 34.99 -1.04 17.78
N GLU A 215 34.03 -0.76 16.90
CA GLU A 215 34.29 -0.30 15.54
C GLU A 215 34.65 1.19 15.51
N SER A 216 35.85 1.51 15.01
CA SER A 216 36.34 2.90 14.95
C SER A 216 35.44 3.81 14.11
N GLU A 217 34.90 3.30 13.01
CA GLU A 217 34.01 4.08 12.14
C GLU A 217 32.71 4.51 12.83
N ILE A 218 32.19 3.69 13.75
CA ILE A 218 30.98 4.04 14.52
C ILE A 218 31.34 5.07 15.60
N ARG A 219 32.49 4.92 16.27
CA ARG A 219 32.96 5.95 17.22
C ARG A 219 33.13 7.30 16.53
N GLU A 220 33.82 7.33 15.38
CA GLU A 220 34.02 8.54 14.59
C GLU A 220 32.69 9.16 14.14
N LEU A 221 31.73 8.33 13.71
CA LEU A 221 30.39 8.80 13.38
C LEU A 221 29.69 9.43 14.58
N ALA A 222 29.78 8.83 15.76
CA ALA A 222 29.19 9.38 16.99
C ALA A 222 29.86 10.71 17.40
N LEU A 223 31.19 10.81 17.33
CA LEU A 223 31.94 12.07 17.51
C LEU A 223 31.44 13.16 16.55
N ASN A 224 31.23 12.82 15.27
CA ASN A 224 30.72 13.76 14.28
C ASN A 224 29.28 14.21 14.60
N GLN A 225 28.41 13.33 15.09
CA GLN A 225 27.05 13.73 15.53
C GLN A 225 27.11 14.66 16.74
N LEU A 226 27.98 14.36 17.70
CA LEU A 226 28.21 15.19 18.88
C LEU A 226 28.60 16.63 18.54
N SER A 227 29.40 16.80 17.48
CA SER A 227 29.86 18.11 17.03
C SER A 227 28.81 18.94 16.28
N ARG A 228 27.70 18.31 15.86
CA ARG A 228 26.63 18.95 15.07
C ARG A 228 25.46 19.42 15.92
N ASN A 229 25.30 18.85 17.11
CA ASN A 229 24.27 19.20 18.09
C ASN A 229 24.79 20.27 19.06
#